data_AF-A0A1Q7VG90-F1
#
_entry.id   AF-A0A1Q7VG90-F1
#
_cell.length_a   1.000
_cell.length_b   1.000
_cell.length_c   1.000
_cell.angle_alpha   90.00
_cell.angle_beta   90.00
_cell.angle_gamma   90.00
#
_symmetry.space_group_name_H-M   'P 1'
#
loop_
_entity.id
_entity.type
_entity.pdbx_description
1 polymer ?
#
loop_
_entity_poly.entity_id
_entity_poly.type
_entity_poly.pdbx_seq_one_letter_code
_entity_poly.pdbx_strand_id
1 'polypeptide(L)'
;MPRLIVTLALAIAAAATVGPALAQPATQPATQPSSPPTTTAQPAAHPPLPYQVKDKSMGVVNCANSLCHGSVQPWKDSSILQNEYVTWSRVDKHARAYKVLFNEQSARIARNLGLGNAAEAKVCLDCHAHNVVKAQRGDRFKFDDGVSCEACHGPSERWLPKHVEDRATHASNLEAGLFPTDDPSERARLCLSCHFGNADRFVTHRIMGAGHPRLSFELETFTTVEPAHFKTDSDWEKRKRIWDGVKVWAIGQALAVSEMMDLLTDPKRGHDGLFPELVLFDCHACHHPMSDRRWAPRVPGLGPGVVRLNDSSMLMVRAIARVVDPALGNRIASRMNQLQQTVTGGGDAFGTARLLKADVAQLTAELEQRTLTPADMRGVLAALVDEGLNGQFRDYAGAEQATMAIGSVTNFMYQKGILKSARDINGGLANLQAAVANDERYSPGQFETALRNFRGSVGQ
;
A
#
# COMPACT_ATOMS: atom_id res chain seq x y z
N MET A 1 42.20 19.07 -58.41
CA MET A 1 41.66 20.35 -58.89
C MET A 1 40.15 20.18 -59.18
N PRO A 2 39.34 21.26 -59.16
CA PRO A 2 38.13 21.36 -58.33
C PRO A 2 36.77 21.15 -59.05
N ARG A 3 35.71 21.08 -58.22
CA ARG A 3 34.33 21.60 -58.36
C ARG A 3 33.31 20.99 -59.36
N LEU A 4 32.13 20.72 -58.75
CA LEU A 4 30.73 20.83 -59.22
C LEU A 4 30.22 19.91 -60.35
N ILE A 5 29.03 19.32 -60.16
CA ILE A 5 27.85 19.41 -61.04
C ILE A 5 26.59 18.76 -60.39
N VAL A 6 25.45 19.34 -60.75
CA VAL A 6 24.03 19.15 -60.41
C VAL A 6 23.41 17.89 -61.06
N THR A 7 22.36 17.30 -60.46
CA THR A 7 21.25 16.58 -61.17
C THR A 7 20.07 16.37 -60.21
N LEU A 8 18.87 16.94 -60.42
CA LEU A 8 17.79 16.73 -61.41
C LEU A 8 16.78 15.63 -60.99
N ALA A 9 15.55 16.06 -60.74
CA ALA A 9 14.38 15.24 -60.45
C ALA A 9 13.71 14.74 -61.74
N LEU A 10 13.12 13.54 -61.71
CA LEU A 10 12.27 13.01 -62.77
C LEU A 10 10.98 12.42 -62.19
N ALA A 11 9.85 12.94 -62.65
CA ALA A 11 8.52 12.40 -62.47
C ALA A 11 8.14 11.57 -63.71
N ILE A 12 7.46 10.44 -63.52
CA ILE A 12 6.79 9.70 -64.60
C ILE A 12 5.39 9.30 -64.13
N ALA A 13 4.39 9.76 -64.87
CA ALA A 13 3.01 9.29 -64.85
C ALA A 13 2.83 8.21 -65.93
N ALA A 14 1.94 7.24 -65.69
CA ALA A 14 1.39 6.40 -66.74
C ALA A 14 -0.03 5.93 -66.37
N ALA A 15 -0.87 5.92 -67.40
CA ALA A 15 -2.32 5.89 -67.37
C ALA A 15 -2.94 4.50 -67.21
N ALA A 16 -4.22 4.52 -66.85
CA ALA A 16 -5.10 3.37 -66.72
C ALA A 16 -5.55 2.80 -68.08
N THR A 17 -5.75 1.48 -68.12
CA THR A 17 -6.58 0.79 -69.13
C THR A 17 -7.47 -0.22 -68.42
N VAL A 18 -8.78 -0.11 -68.64
CA VAL A 18 -9.82 -1.03 -68.14
C VAL A 18 -10.08 -2.11 -69.20
N GLY A 19 -10.17 -3.37 -68.78
CA GLY A 19 -10.59 -4.53 -69.58
C GLY A 19 -11.26 -5.59 -68.69
N PRO A 20 -12.16 -6.43 -69.23
CA PRO A 20 -13.39 -6.83 -68.53
C PRO A 20 -13.25 -8.05 -67.60
N ALA A 21 -14.16 -8.07 -66.62
CA ALA A 21 -14.32 -9.09 -65.61
C ALA A 21 -14.73 -10.45 -66.20
N LEU A 22 -13.97 -11.48 -65.85
CA LEU A 22 -14.40 -12.89 -65.88
C LEU A 22 -14.44 -13.40 -64.44
N ALA A 23 -15.64 -13.78 -64.02
CA ALA A 23 -15.93 -14.30 -62.69
C ALA A 23 -15.22 -15.65 -62.46
N GLN A 24 -14.54 -15.77 -61.33
CA GLN A 24 -14.09 -17.05 -60.77
C GLN A 24 -14.95 -17.41 -59.55
N PRO A 25 -15.21 -18.70 -59.29
CA PRO A 25 -16.14 -19.14 -58.27
C PRO A 25 -15.54 -18.95 -56.87
N ALA A 26 -16.40 -18.49 -55.95
CA ALA A 26 -16.08 -18.21 -54.56
C ALA A 26 -15.54 -19.45 -53.83
N THR A 27 -14.26 -19.42 -53.48
CA THR A 27 -13.70 -20.24 -52.40
C THR A 27 -14.10 -19.60 -51.07
N GLN A 28 -14.87 -20.33 -50.27
CA GLN A 28 -15.26 -19.92 -48.93
C GLN A 28 -13.99 -19.69 -48.07
N PRO A 29 -13.90 -18.60 -47.29
CA PRO A 29 -12.85 -18.45 -46.29
C PRO A 29 -13.09 -19.49 -45.19
N ALA A 30 -12.05 -20.25 -44.87
CA ALA A 30 -12.05 -21.13 -43.70
C ALA A 30 -12.38 -20.30 -42.45
N THR A 31 -13.47 -20.67 -41.78
CA THR A 31 -13.90 -20.09 -40.50
C THR A 31 -12.81 -20.34 -39.46
N GLN A 32 -12.20 -19.27 -38.96
CA GLN A 32 -11.38 -19.35 -37.75
C GLN A 32 -12.26 -19.77 -36.57
N PRO A 33 -11.82 -20.69 -35.71
CA PRO A 33 -12.55 -21.02 -34.50
C PRO A 33 -12.62 -19.78 -33.61
N SER A 34 -13.83 -19.27 -33.39
CA SER A 34 -14.12 -18.19 -32.46
C SER A 34 -13.60 -18.58 -31.08
N SER A 35 -12.68 -17.77 -30.54
CA SER A 35 -12.28 -17.87 -29.14
C SER A 35 -13.52 -17.82 -28.24
N PRO A 36 -13.63 -18.67 -27.20
CA PRO A 36 -14.76 -18.62 -26.29
C PRO A 36 -14.82 -17.23 -25.64
N PRO A 37 -16.02 -16.67 -25.41
CA PRO A 37 -16.15 -15.41 -24.70
C PRO A 37 -15.57 -15.62 -23.31
N THR A 38 -14.40 -15.02 -23.07
CA THR A 38 -13.84 -14.92 -21.74
C THR A 38 -14.68 -13.86 -21.06
N THR A 39 -15.76 -14.27 -20.41
CA THR A 39 -16.48 -13.43 -19.47
C THR A 39 -15.55 -13.22 -18.29
N THR A 40 -14.57 -12.32 -18.42
CA THR A 40 -13.90 -11.73 -17.27
C THR A 40 -15.00 -11.03 -16.50
N ALA A 41 -15.48 -11.68 -15.43
CA ALA A 41 -16.30 -11.02 -14.44
C ALA A 41 -15.58 -9.71 -14.07
N GLN A 42 -16.25 -8.57 -14.25
CA GLN A 42 -15.73 -7.31 -13.72
C GLN A 42 -15.49 -7.55 -12.22
N PRO A 43 -14.31 -7.16 -11.69
CA PRO A 43 -14.10 -7.19 -10.25
C PRO A 43 -15.27 -6.47 -9.57
N ALA A 44 -15.83 -7.08 -8.53
CA ALA A 44 -16.87 -6.41 -7.74
C ALA A 44 -16.34 -5.03 -7.32
N ALA A 45 -17.16 -3.99 -7.51
CA ALA A 45 -16.75 -2.64 -7.16
C ALA A 45 -16.44 -2.58 -5.65
N HIS A 46 -15.26 -2.07 -5.30
CA HIS A 46 -14.88 -1.88 -3.90
C HIS A 46 -15.89 -0.97 -3.17
N PRO A 47 -16.26 -1.25 -1.90
CA PRO A 47 -17.10 -0.36 -1.12
C PRO A 47 -16.45 1.03 -0.95
N PRO A 48 -17.26 2.10 -0.80
CA PRO A 48 -16.76 3.42 -0.45
C PRO A 48 -16.03 3.36 0.90
N LEU A 49 -14.97 4.16 1.04
CA LEU A 49 -14.25 4.25 2.32
C LEU A 49 -15.15 4.88 3.39
N PRO A 50 -14.96 4.58 4.69
CA PRO A 50 -15.81 5.06 5.78
C PRO A 50 -16.14 6.56 5.74
N TYR A 51 -15.15 7.41 5.44
CA TYR A 51 -15.34 8.87 5.40
C TYR A 51 -16.08 9.39 4.15
N GLN A 52 -16.29 8.53 3.16
CA GLN A 52 -17.02 8.85 1.92
C GLN A 52 -18.51 8.51 2.03
N VAL A 53 -18.89 7.69 3.02
CA VAL A 53 -20.29 7.29 3.26
C VAL A 53 -21.06 8.46 3.87
N LYS A 54 -22.32 8.63 3.44
CA LYS A 54 -23.13 9.79 3.82
C LYS A 54 -23.94 9.63 5.11
N ASP A 55 -23.99 8.41 5.63
CA ASP A 55 -24.73 8.05 6.84
C ASP A 55 -24.14 8.72 8.09
N LYS A 56 -24.93 8.78 9.16
CA LYS A 56 -24.50 9.35 10.43
C LYS A 56 -23.55 8.45 11.20
N SER A 57 -22.52 9.06 11.76
CA SER A 57 -21.69 8.44 12.79
C SER A 57 -22.34 8.66 14.15
N MET A 58 -22.78 7.60 14.80
CA MET A 58 -23.62 7.66 15.99
C MET A 58 -22.83 7.92 17.27
N GLY A 59 -21.51 7.72 17.27
CA GLY A 59 -20.60 7.99 18.38
C GLY A 59 -20.21 6.73 19.16
N VAL A 60 -18.95 6.72 19.63
CA VAL A 60 -18.29 5.57 20.26
C VAL A 60 -19.01 5.07 21.51
N VAL A 61 -19.68 5.96 22.25
CA VAL A 61 -20.39 5.59 23.48
C VAL A 61 -21.46 4.52 23.25
N ASN A 62 -21.99 4.37 22.03
CA ASN A 62 -22.95 3.31 21.71
C ASN A 62 -22.29 1.92 21.65
N CYS A 63 -20.97 1.83 21.51
CA CYS A 63 -20.19 0.60 21.55
C CYS A 63 -19.70 0.28 22.97
N ALA A 64 -19.54 1.31 23.81
CA ALA A 64 -18.76 1.29 25.04
C ALA A 64 -19.44 0.64 26.26
N ASN A 65 -20.66 0.09 26.14
CA ASN A 65 -21.30 -0.60 27.25
C ASN A 65 -20.57 -1.92 27.59
N SER A 66 -20.52 -2.30 28.87
CA SER A 66 -19.85 -3.53 29.33
C SER A 66 -20.46 -4.83 28.81
N LEU A 67 -21.71 -4.81 28.35
CA LEU A 67 -22.39 -5.92 27.68
C LEU A 67 -22.14 -5.95 26.15
N CYS A 68 -21.49 -4.91 25.62
CA CYS A 68 -21.15 -4.76 24.20
C CYS A 68 -19.63 -4.87 24.01
N HIS A 69 -18.92 -3.76 23.78
CA HIS A 69 -17.48 -3.76 23.55
C HIS A 69 -16.67 -3.11 24.69
N GLY A 70 -17.34 -2.71 25.78
CA GLY A 70 -16.74 -1.94 26.88
C GLY A 70 -16.42 -2.73 28.15
N SER A 71 -16.39 -4.06 28.08
CA SER A 71 -15.99 -4.87 29.23
C SER A 71 -14.53 -4.62 29.58
N VAL A 72 -14.19 -4.65 30.86
CA VAL A 72 -12.80 -4.45 31.33
C VAL A 72 -11.92 -5.65 30.99
N GLN A 73 -12.51 -6.85 30.93
CA GLN A 73 -11.81 -8.10 30.63
C GLN A 73 -12.49 -8.81 29.46
N PRO A 74 -11.73 -9.60 28.67
CA PRO A 74 -12.33 -10.39 27.62
C PRO A 74 -13.35 -11.40 28.13
N TRP A 75 -14.41 -11.65 27.36
CA TRP A 75 -15.39 -12.68 27.69
C TRP A 75 -14.95 -14.04 27.15
N LYS A 76 -15.21 -15.11 27.92
CA LYS A 76 -14.82 -16.48 27.53
C LYS A 76 -15.74 -17.06 26.46
N ASP A 77 -17.06 -16.91 26.64
CA ASP A 77 -18.09 -17.53 25.80
C ASP A 77 -18.70 -16.55 24.80
N SER A 78 -17.84 -15.82 24.09
CA SER A 78 -18.26 -14.83 23.11
C SER A 78 -17.52 -14.97 21.78
N SER A 79 -18.17 -14.54 20.70
CA SER A 79 -17.65 -14.47 19.33
C SER A 79 -16.62 -13.35 19.10
N ILE A 80 -16.52 -12.40 20.03
CA ILE A 80 -15.55 -11.29 20.03
C ILE A 80 -14.87 -11.20 21.40
N LEU A 81 -14.06 -10.16 21.64
CA LEU A 81 -13.38 -9.98 22.92
C LEU A 81 -14.24 -9.26 23.96
N GLN A 82 -15.24 -8.46 23.58
CA GLN A 82 -16.10 -7.64 24.46
C GLN A 82 -15.37 -6.48 25.15
N ASN A 83 -14.08 -6.31 24.93
CA ASN A 83 -13.26 -5.25 25.53
C ASN A 83 -12.62 -4.32 24.49
N GLU A 84 -13.06 -4.36 23.24
CA GLU A 84 -12.46 -3.60 22.14
C GLU A 84 -12.45 -2.10 22.41
N TYR A 85 -13.50 -1.53 23.01
CA TYR A 85 -13.53 -0.13 23.42
C TYR A 85 -12.48 0.19 24.49
N VAL A 86 -12.25 -0.72 25.44
CA VAL A 86 -11.24 -0.53 26.49
C VAL A 86 -9.85 -0.59 25.90
N THR A 87 -9.59 -1.51 24.98
CA THR A 87 -8.34 -1.58 24.22
C THR A 87 -8.11 -0.29 23.44
N TRP A 88 -9.09 0.14 22.63
CA TRP A 88 -9.02 1.37 21.86
C TRP A 88 -8.76 2.60 22.73
N SER A 89 -9.55 2.81 23.78
CA SER A 89 -9.48 4.02 24.60
C SER A 89 -8.21 4.12 25.46
N ARG A 90 -7.58 2.99 25.82
CA ARG A 90 -6.44 2.97 26.75
C ARG A 90 -5.09 2.78 26.08
N VAL A 91 -5.01 1.90 25.09
CA VAL A 91 -3.73 1.45 24.53
C VAL A 91 -3.56 1.80 23.05
N ASP A 92 -4.63 1.94 22.29
CA ASP A 92 -4.54 2.35 20.87
C ASP A 92 -4.13 3.83 20.74
N LYS A 93 -3.24 4.13 19.78
CA LYS A 93 -2.81 5.49 19.47
C LYS A 93 -3.88 6.27 18.69
N HIS A 94 -4.76 5.60 17.97
CA HIS A 94 -5.87 6.21 17.23
C HIS A 94 -6.79 7.05 18.12
N ALA A 95 -7.12 6.57 19.33
CA ALA A 95 -7.89 7.31 20.33
C ALA A 95 -7.19 8.60 20.85
N ARG A 96 -5.88 8.73 20.61
CA ARG A 96 -5.06 9.89 21.01
C ARG A 96 -4.72 10.80 19.83
N ALA A 97 -5.08 10.44 18.60
CA ALA A 97 -4.64 11.13 17.39
C ALA A 97 -5.06 12.61 17.37
N TYR A 98 -6.28 12.94 17.80
CA TYR A 98 -6.76 14.33 17.86
C TYR A 98 -6.01 15.15 18.91
N LYS A 99 -5.66 14.54 20.05
CA LYS A 99 -4.93 15.21 21.13
C LYS A 99 -3.52 15.65 20.70
N VAL A 100 -2.90 14.94 19.75
CA VAL A 100 -1.59 15.31 19.19
C VAL A 100 -1.64 16.71 18.56
N LEU A 101 -2.78 17.12 17.99
CA LEU A 101 -2.93 18.42 17.32
C LEU A 101 -2.81 19.63 18.25
N PHE A 102 -2.86 19.43 19.57
CA PHE A 102 -2.73 20.49 20.58
C PHE A 102 -1.30 20.70 21.09
N ASN A 103 -0.34 19.88 20.64
CA ASN A 103 1.05 20.03 21.09
C ASN A 103 1.79 21.16 20.34
N GLU A 104 2.96 21.54 20.85
CA GLU A 104 3.77 22.61 20.26
C GLU A 104 4.23 22.30 18.83
N GLN A 105 4.54 21.05 18.52
CA GLN A 105 4.96 20.62 17.19
C GLN A 105 3.83 20.82 16.17
N SER A 106 2.61 20.38 16.46
CA SER A 106 1.44 20.56 15.60
C SER A 106 1.09 22.03 15.42
N ALA A 107 1.15 22.83 16.50
CA ALA A 107 0.96 24.27 16.41
C ALA A 107 2.03 24.94 15.52
N ARG A 108 3.29 24.51 15.61
CA ARG A 108 4.39 24.99 14.74
C ARG A 108 4.16 24.61 13.28
N ILE A 109 3.80 23.35 13.00
CA ILE A 109 3.50 22.88 11.65
C ILE A 109 2.38 23.72 11.03
N ALA A 110 1.27 23.92 11.76
CA ALA A 110 0.16 24.73 11.28
C ALA A 110 0.57 26.17 10.98
N ARG A 111 1.34 26.83 11.88
CA ARG A 111 1.90 28.17 11.63
C ARG A 111 2.79 28.22 10.38
N ASN A 112 3.69 27.25 10.21
CA ASN A 112 4.58 27.16 9.05
C ASN A 112 3.80 26.99 7.74
N LEU A 113 2.64 26.33 7.79
CA LEU A 113 1.75 26.15 6.65
C LEU A 113 0.83 27.36 6.40
N GLY A 114 0.82 28.36 7.27
CA GLY A 114 -0.12 29.49 7.22
C GLY A 114 -1.54 29.11 7.60
N LEU A 115 -1.70 28.00 8.34
CA LEU A 115 -2.98 27.55 8.88
C LEU A 115 -3.24 28.18 10.25
N GLY A 116 -4.51 28.19 10.66
CA GLY A 116 -4.91 28.55 12.02
C GLY A 116 -4.59 27.43 13.02
N ASN A 117 -5.56 27.12 13.88
CA ASN A 117 -5.42 26.03 14.84
C ASN A 117 -5.31 24.67 14.11
N ALA A 118 -4.28 23.88 14.43
CA ALA A 118 -4.11 22.54 13.88
C ALA A 118 -5.30 21.62 14.17
N ALA A 119 -5.95 21.78 15.34
CA ALA A 119 -7.13 21.02 15.74
C ALA A 119 -8.42 21.44 15.01
N GLU A 120 -8.37 22.44 14.14
CA GLU A 120 -9.51 22.90 13.33
C GLU A 120 -9.22 22.80 11.82
N ALA A 121 -7.94 22.72 11.45
CA ALA A 121 -7.51 22.62 10.07
C ALA A 121 -7.89 21.28 9.45
N LYS A 122 -8.78 21.30 8.44
CA LYS A 122 -9.27 20.09 7.76
C LYS A 122 -8.16 19.13 7.36
N VAL A 123 -7.07 19.63 6.79
CA VAL A 123 -5.93 18.82 6.34
C VAL A 123 -5.28 18.00 7.46
N CYS A 124 -5.28 18.51 8.70
CA CYS A 124 -4.80 17.77 9.87
C CYS A 124 -5.86 16.78 10.35
N LEU A 125 -7.12 17.24 10.39
CA LEU A 125 -8.26 16.46 10.88
C LEU A 125 -8.59 15.24 10.02
N ASP A 126 -8.32 15.31 8.71
CA ASP A 126 -8.59 14.23 7.77
C ASP A 126 -7.90 12.90 8.14
N CYS A 127 -6.78 12.95 8.87
CA CYS A 127 -6.08 11.76 9.38
C CYS A 127 -6.09 11.64 10.91
N HIS A 128 -6.19 12.76 11.66
CA HIS A 128 -6.09 12.74 13.13
C HIS A 128 -7.44 12.67 13.87
N ALA A 129 -8.56 12.69 13.17
CA ALA A 129 -9.89 12.57 13.75
C ALA A 129 -10.85 11.82 12.83
N HIS A 130 -11.98 11.34 13.38
CA HIS A 130 -13.13 10.92 12.58
C HIS A 130 -13.86 12.14 11.99
N ASN A 131 -13.24 12.73 10.96
CA ASN A 131 -13.59 14.04 10.42
C ASN A 131 -14.80 14.01 9.45
N VAL A 132 -15.99 13.76 9.98
CA VAL A 132 -17.25 13.84 9.21
C VAL A 132 -17.91 15.22 9.33
N VAL A 133 -18.72 15.60 8.34
CA VAL A 133 -19.40 16.91 8.36
C VAL A 133 -20.46 16.95 9.47
N LYS A 134 -20.81 18.15 9.97
CA LYS A 134 -21.72 18.30 11.11
C LYS A 134 -23.07 17.58 10.93
N ALA A 135 -23.62 17.57 9.71
CA ALA A 135 -24.88 16.90 9.41
C ALA A 135 -24.82 15.36 9.56
N GLN A 136 -23.63 14.78 9.51
CA GLN A 136 -23.35 13.35 9.66
C GLN A 136 -22.96 12.98 11.09
N ARG A 137 -22.93 13.93 12.02
CA ARG A 137 -22.62 13.66 13.43
C ARG A 137 -23.92 13.35 14.15
N GLY A 138 -24.09 12.12 14.61
CA GLY A 138 -25.20 11.73 15.47
C GLY A 138 -25.11 12.41 16.84
N ASP A 139 -26.19 12.39 17.61
CA ASP A 139 -26.33 13.16 18.86
C ASP A 139 -25.26 12.82 19.92
N ARG A 140 -24.70 11.61 19.85
CA ARG A 140 -23.67 11.12 20.77
C ARG A 140 -22.26 11.10 20.17
N PHE A 141 -22.09 11.63 18.97
CA PHE A 141 -20.79 11.76 18.32
C PHE A 141 -19.90 12.73 19.11
N LYS A 142 -18.63 12.36 19.28
CA LYS A 142 -17.61 13.18 19.91
C LYS A 142 -16.40 13.31 18.99
N PHE A 143 -16.00 14.54 18.73
CA PHE A 143 -14.89 14.82 17.83
C PHE A 143 -13.53 14.54 18.49
N ASP A 144 -13.47 14.67 19.82
CA ASP A 144 -12.27 14.46 20.63
C ASP A 144 -11.95 12.98 20.91
N ASP A 145 -12.80 12.06 20.44
CA ASP A 145 -12.52 10.62 20.40
C ASP A 145 -11.35 10.28 19.45
N GLY A 146 -10.89 11.21 18.60
CA GLY A 146 -9.80 10.95 17.66
C GLY A 146 -10.25 10.07 16.50
N VAL A 147 -9.40 9.13 16.08
CA VAL A 147 -9.77 8.13 15.08
C VAL A 147 -10.60 7.06 15.79
N SER A 148 -11.92 7.17 15.64
CA SER A 148 -12.92 6.39 16.37
C SER A 148 -13.23 5.03 15.72
N CYS A 149 -14.05 4.21 16.38
CA CYS A 149 -14.52 2.93 15.83
C CYS A 149 -15.12 3.09 14.41
N GLU A 150 -15.91 4.14 14.21
CA GLU A 150 -16.62 4.41 12.95
C GLU A 150 -15.71 4.97 11.84
N ALA A 151 -14.50 5.46 12.19
CA ALA A 151 -13.49 5.82 11.21
C ALA A 151 -12.95 4.60 10.45
N CYS A 152 -12.99 3.42 11.09
CA CYS A 152 -12.57 2.15 10.49
C CYS A 152 -13.77 1.30 10.04
N HIS A 153 -14.80 1.17 10.89
CA HIS A 153 -15.96 0.31 10.63
C HIS A 153 -17.06 0.98 9.79
N GLY A 154 -16.93 2.27 9.46
CA GLY A 154 -17.97 3.03 8.77
C GLY A 154 -18.99 3.65 9.73
N PRO A 155 -19.72 4.68 9.28
CA PRO A 155 -20.80 5.31 10.04
C PRO A 155 -21.88 4.29 10.41
N SER A 156 -22.27 4.28 11.68
CA SER A 156 -23.08 3.20 12.25
C SER A 156 -24.59 3.38 12.21
N GLU A 157 -25.10 4.47 11.63
CA GLU A 157 -26.55 4.76 11.55
C GLU A 157 -27.39 3.56 11.11
N ARG A 158 -26.92 2.82 10.11
CA ARG A 158 -27.66 1.70 9.52
C ARG A 158 -27.27 0.34 10.10
N TRP A 159 -26.00 0.11 10.38
CA TRP A 159 -25.55 -1.20 10.85
C TRP A 159 -25.62 -1.36 12.37
N LEU A 160 -25.64 -0.29 13.18
CA LEU A 160 -25.78 -0.39 14.63
C LEU A 160 -27.10 -1.04 15.06
N PRO A 161 -28.29 -0.64 14.54
CA PRO A 161 -29.54 -1.30 14.88
C PRO A 161 -29.53 -2.78 14.46
N LYS A 162 -28.94 -3.09 13.31
CA LYS A 162 -28.78 -4.48 12.83
C LYS A 162 -27.85 -5.31 13.70
N HIS A 163 -26.78 -4.70 14.19
CA HIS A 163 -25.75 -5.36 14.98
C HIS A 163 -26.28 -5.90 16.32
N VAL A 164 -27.32 -5.29 16.88
CA VAL A 164 -27.91 -5.68 18.17
C VAL A 164 -29.13 -6.59 18.04
N GLU A 165 -29.53 -6.98 16.82
CA GLU A 165 -30.62 -7.94 16.62
C GLU A 165 -30.18 -9.36 17.04
N ASP A 166 -31.09 -10.17 17.60
CA ASP A 166 -30.80 -11.52 18.13
C ASP A 166 -30.15 -12.48 17.12
N ARG A 167 -30.24 -12.18 15.82
CA ARG A 167 -29.68 -12.97 14.71
C ARG A 167 -28.77 -12.15 13.80
N ALA A 168 -28.18 -11.08 14.32
CA ALA A 168 -27.22 -10.27 13.58
C ALA A 168 -26.08 -11.16 13.06
N THR A 169 -25.86 -11.14 11.75
CA THR A 169 -24.73 -11.82 11.12
C THR A 169 -23.73 -10.79 10.62
N HIS A 170 -22.49 -11.23 10.40
CA HIS A 170 -21.49 -10.37 9.78
C HIS A 170 -21.94 -9.89 8.39
N ALA A 171 -22.48 -10.80 7.56
CA ALA A 171 -23.01 -10.46 6.24
C ALA A 171 -24.13 -9.41 6.29
N SER A 172 -25.11 -9.56 7.20
CA SER A 172 -26.17 -8.55 7.35
C SER A 172 -25.66 -7.19 7.82
N ASN A 173 -24.56 -7.15 8.60
CA ASN A 173 -23.94 -5.89 8.98
C ASN A 173 -23.22 -5.24 7.79
N LEU A 174 -22.55 -6.02 6.94
CA LEU A 174 -21.93 -5.52 5.70
C LEU A 174 -22.98 -4.94 4.75
N GLU A 175 -24.10 -5.64 4.55
CA GLU A 175 -25.24 -5.15 3.75
C GLU A 175 -25.82 -3.85 4.31
N ALA A 176 -25.78 -3.69 5.63
CA ALA A 176 -26.20 -2.49 6.34
C ALA A 176 -25.13 -1.37 6.37
N GLY A 177 -23.95 -1.56 5.76
CA GLY A 177 -22.93 -0.52 5.61
C GLY A 177 -21.73 -0.63 6.55
N LEU A 178 -21.57 -1.73 7.28
CA LEU A 178 -20.32 -2.03 7.99
C LEU A 178 -19.18 -2.17 6.97
N PHE A 179 -18.07 -1.48 7.20
CA PHE A 179 -16.89 -1.60 6.34
C PHE A 179 -16.18 -2.95 6.60
N PRO A 180 -15.83 -3.74 5.55
CA PRO A 180 -15.29 -5.10 5.68
C PRO A 180 -13.80 -5.09 6.06
N THR A 181 -13.48 -4.66 7.28
CA THR A 181 -12.09 -4.59 7.78
C THR A 181 -11.40 -5.96 7.92
N ASP A 182 -12.13 -7.07 7.81
CA ASP A 182 -11.54 -8.43 7.75
C ASP A 182 -11.13 -8.88 6.35
N ASP A 183 -11.51 -8.14 5.30
CA ASP A 183 -10.93 -8.30 3.98
C ASP A 183 -9.60 -7.51 3.91
N PRO A 184 -8.47 -8.15 3.54
CA PRO A 184 -7.16 -7.50 3.55
C PRO A 184 -7.03 -6.41 2.49
N SER A 185 -7.73 -6.53 1.35
CA SER A 185 -7.70 -5.51 0.30
C SER A 185 -8.47 -4.27 0.75
N GLU A 186 -9.65 -4.44 1.35
CA GLU A 186 -10.41 -3.31 1.89
C GLU A 186 -9.74 -2.68 3.12
N ARG A 187 -9.17 -3.51 4.00
CA ARG A 187 -8.39 -3.01 5.15
C ARG A 187 -7.15 -2.25 4.69
N ALA A 188 -6.43 -2.75 3.68
CA ALA A 188 -5.30 -2.04 3.08
C ALA A 188 -5.72 -0.68 2.55
N ARG A 189 -6.81 -0.59 1.75
CA ARG A 189 -7.36 0.68 1.24
C ARG A 189 -7.68 1.66 2.37
N LEU A 190 -8.32 1.17 3.44
CA LEU A 190 -8.65 1.98 4.60
C LEU A 190 -7.40 2.54 5.29
N CYS A 191 -6.46 1.67 5.66
CA CYS A 191 -5.27 2.06 6.42
C CYS A 191 -4.37 2.99 5.58
N LEU A 192 -4.13 2.63 4.31
CA LEU A 192 -3.30 3.41 3.41
C LEU A 192 -3.89 4.79 3.13
N SER A 193 -5.23 4.96 3.18
CA SER A 193 -5.84 6.29 3.02
C SER A 193 -5.32 7.34 4.00
N CYS A 194 -4.80 6.94 5.17
CA CYS A 194 -4.15 7.86 6.12
C CYS A 194 -2.64 7.63 6.21
N HIS A 195 -2.19 6.38 6.19
CA HIS A 195 -0.80 6.00 6.48
C HIS A 195 0.14 6.01 5.26
N PHE A 196 -0.40 6.23 4.07
CA PHE A 196 0.36 6.53 2.87
C PHE A 196 -0.20 7.80 2.22
N GLY A 197 -1.53 7.85 2.13
CA GLY A 197 -2.32 8.90 1.56
C GLY A 197 -3.01 8.45 0.27
N ASN A 198 -4.02 9.19 -0.14
CA ASN A 198 -4.74 9.03 -1.40
C ASN A 198 -5.17 10.41 -1.93
N ALA A 199 -5.97 10.48 -2.99
CA ALA A 199 -6.40 11.74 -3.59
C ALA A 199 -7.13 12.69 -2.61
N ASP A 200 -7.80 12.15 -1.59
CA ASP A 200 -8.57 12.91 -0.59
C ASP A 200 -7.72 13.32 0.62
N ARG A 201 -6.81 12.45 1.05
CA ARG A 201 -6.01 12.55 2.27
C ARG A 201 -4.54 12.40 1.93
N PHE A 202 -3.82 13.50 1.82
CA PHE A 202 -2.46 13.45 1.30
C PHE A 202 -1.52 14.39 2.03
N VAL A 203 -0.42 13.83 2.56
CA VAL A 203 0.65 14.57 3.22
C VAL A 203 1.69 14.93 2.17
N THR A 204 1.64 16.17 1.68
CA THR A 204 2.59 16.68 0.70
C THR A 204 3.98 16.89 1.30
N HIS A 205 5.00 17.01 0.46
CA HIS A 205 6.35 17.38 0.88
C HIS A 205 6.36 18.72 1.62
N ARG A 206 5.48 19.67 1.26
CA ARG A 206 5.32 20.94 2.01
C ARG A 206 4.88 20.71 3.46
N ILE A 207 3.96 19.77 3.70
CA ILE A 207 3.51 19.41 5.06
C ILE A 207 4.64 18.74 5.85
N MET A 208 5.40 17.84 5.21
CA MET A 208 6.59 17.23 5.83
C MET A 208 7.67 18.27 6.15
N GLY A 209 7.98 19.16 5.20
CA GLY A 209 8.93 20.26 5.38
C GLY A 209 8.52 21.26 6.47
N ALA A 210 7.21 21.38 6.76
CA ALA A 210 6.73 22.15 7.90
C ALA A 210 6.97 21.47 9.27
N GLY A 211 7.37 20.19 9.27
CA GLY A 211 7.73 19.40 10.45
C GLY A 211 6.85 18.18 10.72
N HIS A 212 5.96 17.80 9.81
CA HIS A 212 5.20 16.55 9.93
C HIS A 212 6.12 15.34 9.71
N PRO A 213 6.06 14.30 10.55
CA PRO A 213 6.90 13.13 10.40
C PRO A 213 6.63 12.40 9.07
N ARG A 214 7.64 11.71 8.54
CA ARG A 214 7.44 10.80 7.41
C ARG A 214 6.46 9.70 7.82
N LEU A 215 5.58 9.32 6.90
CA LEU A 215 4.72 8.16 7.08
C LEU A 215 5.50 6.89 6.75
N SER A 216 5.67 6.02 7.74
CA SER A 216 6.13 4.64 7.56
C SER A 216 5.00 3.70 7.96
N PHE A 217 4.66 2.78 7.06
CA PHE A 217 3.56 1.85 7.28
C PHE A 217 3.76 0.58 6.47
N GLU A 218 3.35 -0.53 7.06
CA GLU A 218 3.19 -1.82 6.41
C GLU A 218 2.01 -2.54 7.06
N LEU A 219 1.03 -2.93 6.26
CA LEU A 219 -0.26 -3.41 6.75
C LEU A 219 -0.12 -4.53 7.79
N GLU A 220 0.67 -5.56 7.50
CA GLU A 220 0.75 -6.73 8.37
C GLU A 220 1.58 -6.48 9.63
N THR A 221 2.71 -5.78 9.51
CA THR A 221 3.49 -5.36 10.67
C THR A 221 2.61 -4.59 11.65
N PHE A 222 1.88 -3.57 11.18
CA PHE A 222 0.99 -2.77 12.05
C PHE A 222 -0.28 -3.52 12.47
N THR A 223 -0.76 -4.50 11.71
CA THR A 223 -1.82 -5.42 12.17
C THR A 223 -1.37 -6.27 13.36
N THR A 224 -0.08 -6.62 13.40
CA THR A 224 0.51 -7.49 14.44
C THR A 224 0.90 -6.71 15.70
N VAL A 225 1.46 -5.51 15.55
CA VAL A 225 2.00 -4.75 16.70
C VAL A 225 1.02 -3.78 17.35
N GLU A 226 -0.03 -3.36 16.64
CA GLU A 226 -1.10 -2.59 17.26
C GLU A 226 -1.97 -3.49 18.16
N PRO A 227 -2.58 -2.93 19.24
CA PRO A 227 -3.46 -3.70 20.11
C PRO A 227 -4.65 -4.29 19.32
N ALA A 228 -4.75 -5.62 19.27
CA ALA A 228 -5.80 -6.27 18.50
C ALA A 228 -7.21 -5.97 19.06
N HIS A 229 -8.12 -5.54 18.18
CA HIS A 229 -9.56 -5.38 18.45
C HIS A 229 -10.38 -6.59 18.00
N PHE A 230 -9.73 -7.72 17.78
CA PHE A 230 -10.35 -8.95 17.30
C PHE A 230 -9.56 -10.15 17.80
N LYS A 231 -10.19 -11.32 17.72
CA LYS A 231 -9.53 -12.61 17.88
C LYS A 231 -9.86 -13.48 16.67
N THR A 232 -8.87 -14.23 16.20
CA THR A 232 -9.05 -15.25 15.16
C THR A 232 -9.05 -16.63 15.82
N ASP A 233 -10.24 -17.13 16.12
CA ASP A 233 -10.48 -18.46 16.69
C ASP A 233 -11.42 -19.28 15.77
N SER A 234 -11.83 -20.47 16.22
CA SER A 234 -12.71 -21.34 15.43
C SER A 234 -14.11 -20.75 15.20
N ASP A 235 -14.54 -19.77 15.99
CA ASP A 235 -15.77 -19.03 15.75
C ASP A 235 -15.58 -17.99 14.63
N TRP A 236 -14.43 -17.31 14.59
CA TRP A 236 -14.06 -16.44 13.47
C TRP A 236 -14.14 -17.18 12.14
N GLU A 237 -13.54 -18.37 12.04
CA GLU A 237 -13.51 -19.18 10.81
C GLU A 237 -14.90 -19.52 10.25
N LYS A 238 -15.90 -19.64 11.13
CA LYS A 238 -17.29 -19.93 10.72
C LYS A 238 -17.98 -18.72 10.10
N ARG A 239 -17.55 -17.51 10.47
CA ARG A 239 -18.21 -16.25 10.11
C ARG A 239 -17.43 -15.44 9.07
N LYS A 240 -16.12 -15.65 9.01
CA LYS A 240 -15.15 -14.84 8.27
C LYS A 240 -14.01 -15.72 7.76
N ARG A 241 -13.38 -15.27 6.67
CA ARG A 241 -12.17 -15.90 6.15
C ARG A 241 -10.99 -15.62 7.08
N ILE A 242 -10.13 -16.62 7.29
CA ILE A 242 -8.80 -16.41 7.84
C ILE A 242 -7.84 -16.14 6.69
N TRP A 243 -7.05 -15.10 6.86
CA TRP A 243 -6.03 -14.69 5.91
C TRP A 243 -4.65 -14.98 6.47
N ASP A 244 -3.79 -15.56 5.64
CA ASP A 244 -2.40 -15.78 5.97
C ASP A 244 -1.67 -14.43 6.09
N GLY A 245 -0.92 -14.20 7.17
CA GLY A 245 -0.25 -12.92 7.42
C GLY A 245 0.69 -12.50 6.28
N VAL A 246 1.42 -13.46 5.69
CA VAL A 246 2.24 -13.21 4.49
C VAL A 246 1.41 -12.72 3.29
N LYS A 247 0.16 -13.17 3.15
CA LYS A 247 -0.74 -12.69 2.10
C LYS A 247 -1.27 -11.29 2.41
N VAL A 248 -1.64 -11.03 3.66
CA VAL A 248 -2.04 -9.68 4.13
C VAL A 248 -0.91 -8.69 3.84
N TRP A 249 0.33 -9.06 4.16
CA TRP A 249 1.53 -8.28 3.85
C TRP A 249 1.65 -8.01 2.34
N ALA A 250 1.59 -9.05 1.52
CA ALA A 250 1.75 -8.95 0.08
C ALA A 250 0.67 -8.07 -0.58
N ILE A 251 -0.59 -8.22 -0.18
CA ILE A 251 -1.71 -7.39 -0.61
C ILE A 251 -1.48 -5.94 -0.19
N GLY A 252 -1.10 -5.68 1.06
CA GLY A 252 -0.80 -4.33 1.54
C GLY A 252 0.29 -3.62 0.73
N GLN A 253 1.38 -4.33 0.39
CA GLN A 253 2.46 -3.79 -0.44
C GLN A 253 1.99 -3.50 -1.88
N ALA A 254 1.20 -4.39 -2.47
CA ALA A 254 0.64 -4.21 -3.81
C ALA A 254 -0.32 -3.00 -3.89
N LEU A 255 -1.17 -2.82 -2.88
CA LEU A 255 -2.06 -1.65 -2.82
C LEU A 255 -1.29 -0.36 -2.56
N ALA A 256 -0.23 -0.37 -1.75
CA ALA A 256 0.62 0.82 -1.58
C ALA A 256 1.25 1.27 -2.91
N VAL A 257 1.71 0.34 -3.75
CA VAL A 257 2.19 0.66 -5.10
C VAL A 257 1.07 1.21 -5.97
N SER A 258 -0.13 0.63 -5.88
CA SER A 258 -1.29 1.08 -6.66
C SER A 258 -1.70 2.52 -6.31
N GLU A 259 -1.80 2.84 -5.01
CA GLU A 259 -2.08 4.20 -4.52
C GLU A 259 -0.99 5.19 -4.94
N MET A 260 0.29 4.77 -4.92
CA MET A 260 1.39 5.60 -5.40
C MET A 260 1.24 5.94 -6.88
N MET A 261 0.84 4.98 -7.73
CA MET A 261 0.62 5.22 -9.15
C MET A 261 -0.58 6.14 -9.40
N ASP A 262 -1.63 6.04 -8.58
CA ASP A 262 -2.75 6.97 -8.63
C ASP A 262 -2.31 8.39 -8.28
N LEU A 263 -1.58 8.57 -7.18
CA LEU A 263 -1.05 9.88 -6.78
C LEU A 263 -0.07 10.45 -7.81
N LEU A 264 0.80 9.63 -8.38
CA LEU A 264 1.76 10.04 -9.41
C LEU A 264 1.07 10.51 -10.69
N THR A 265 -0.07 9.93 -11.05
CA THR A 265 -0.82 10.27 -12.26
C THR A 265 -1.96 11.26 -12.01
N ASP A 266 -2.19 11.66 -10.76
CA ASP A 266 -3.20 12.63 -10.38
C ASP A 266 -2.75 14.07 -10.74
N PRO A 267 -3.52 14.82 -11.55
CA PRO A 267 -3.14 16.15 -12.01
C PRO A 267 -3.18 17.25 -10.92
N LYS A 268 -3.68 16.94 -9.74
CA LYS A 268 -3.74 17.85 -8.57
C LYS A 268 -2.76 17.45 -7.48
N ARG A 269 -2.35 16.17 -7.41
CA ARG A 269 -1.52 15.63 -6.33
C ARG A 269 -0.13 15.21 -6.77
N GLY A 270 0.05 14.84 -8.03
CA GLY A 270 1.34 14.36 -8.55
C GLY A 270 2.38 15.48 -8.79
N HIS A 271 1.95 16.74 -8.81
CA HIS A 271 2.82 17.89 -8.98
C HIS A 271 2.26 19.15 -8.30
N ASP A 272 3.16 20.03 -7.87
CA ASP A 272 2.86 21.39 -7.40
C ASP A 272 3.48 22.39 -8.37
N GLY A 273 2.66 22.94 -9.27
CA GLY A 273 3.13 23.74 -10.39
C GLY A 273 3.99 22.90 -11.35
N LEU A 274 5.22 23.35 -11.60
CA LEU A 274 6.19 22.67 -12.48
C LEU A 274 6.94 21.52 -11.78
N PHE A 275 6.99 21.53 -10.44
CA PHE A 275 7.75 20.54 -9.68
C PHE A 275 6.88 19.33 -9.37
N PRO A 276 7.41 18.10 -9.52
CA PRO A 276 6.68 16.93 -9.09
C PRO A 276 6.55 16.95 -7.57
N GLU A 277 5.50 16.31 -7.06
CA GLU A 277 5.32 16.20 -5.62
C GLU A 277 6.40 15.29 -5.03
N LEU A 278 7.31 15.89 -4.24
CA LEU A 278 8.54 15.25 -3.80
C LEU A 278 8.32 14.13 -2.78
N VAL A 279 7.16 14.05 -2.10
CA VAL A 279 6.87 12.91 -1.20
C VAL A 279 6.75 11.58 -1.95
N LEU A 280 6.50 11.61 -3.26
CA LEU A 280 6.50 10.43 -4.12
C LEU A 280 7.93 9.95 -4.47
N PHE A 281 8.95 10.70 -4.08
CA PHE A 281 10.36 10.38 -4.29
C PHE A 281 10.99 9.90 -2.98
N ASP A 282 12.09 9.17 -3.11
CA ASP A 282 12.82 8.70 -1.95
C ASP A 282 13.46 9.89 -1.22
N CYS A 283 12.90 10.22 -0.03
CA CYS A 283 13.36 11.34 0.79
C CYS A 283 14.86 11.23 1.09
N HIS A 284 15.39 10.02 1.30
CA HIS A 284 16.80 9.79 1.67
C HIS A 284 17.75 9.80 0.48
N ALA A 285 17.24 9.96 -0.74
CA ALA A 285 18.07 10.31 -1.88
C ALA A 285 18.52 11.79 -1.83
N CYS A 286 17.81 12.64 -1.07
CA CYS A 286 18.12 14.06 -0.93
C CYS A 286 18.45 14.46 0.52
N HIS A 287 17.79 13.85 1.51
CA HIS A 287 17.95 14.13 2.94
C HIS A 287 18.93 13.15 3.59
N HIS A 288 20.21 13.36 3.30
CA HIS A 288 21.32 12.74 4.02
C HIS A 288 22.48 13.76 4.10
N PRO A 289 23.45 13.57 5.01
CA PRO A 289 24.61 14.45 5.04
C PRO A 289 25.33 14.47 3.68
N MET A 290 25.64 15.66 3.15
CA MET A 290 26.35 15.81 1.87
C MET A 290 27.76 15.18 1.89
N SER A 291 28.33 14.98 3.08
CA SER A 291 29.58 14.26 3.29
C SER A 291 29.46 12.74 3.10
N ASP A 292 28.25 12.19 3.22
CA ASP A 292 27.96 10.78 2.98
C ASP A 292 27.84 10.51 1.47
N ARG A 293 28.96 10.12 0.86
CA ARG A 293 29.06 9.88 -0.59
C ARG A 293 28.51 8.50 -0.95
N ARG A 294 27.26 8.45 -1.40
CA ARG A 294 26.59 7.21 -1.86
C ARG A 294 26.60 7.04 -3.38
N TRP A 295 27.77 7.06 -4.01
CA TRP A 295 27.92 6.98 -5.48
C TRP A 295 27.83 5.54 -6.02
N ALA A 296 26.61 5.02 -6.19
CA ALA A 296 26.37 3.72 -6.83
C ALA A 296 25.05 3.70 -7.62
N PRO A 297 25.01 3.11 -8.82
CA PRO A 297 23.75 2.90 -9.53
C PRO A 297 22.91 1.81 -8.84
N ARG A 298 21.58 1.97 -8.85
CA ARG A 298 20.63 0.96 -8.33
C ARG A 298 19.65 0.45 -9.38
N VAL A 299 19.25 1.33 -10.29
CA VAL A 299 18.31 1.04 -11.38
C VAL A 299 19.11 0.80 -12.66
N PRO A 300 18.95 -0.34 -13.35
CA PRO A 300 19.59 -0.58 -14.63
C PRO A 300 19.29 0.54 -15.63
N GLY A 301 20.32 1.00 -16.35
CA GLY A 301 20.20 2.10 -17.31
C GLY A 301 20.22 3.51 -16.70
N LEU A 302 20.15 3.64 -15.37
CA LEU A 302 20.35 4.91 -14.67
C LEU A 302 21.70 4.93 -13.96
N GLY A 303 22.47 6.00 -14.20
CA GLY A 303 23.68 6.28 -13.45
C GLY A 303 23.39 6.65 -11.99
N PRO A 304 24.42 6.69 -11.12
CA PRO A 304 24.30 7.25 -9.78
C PRO A 304 23.95 8.76 -9.82
N GLY A 305 23.41 9.28 -8.71
CA GLY A 305 23.12 10.71 -8.55
C GLY A 305 21.80 11.18 -9.15
N VAL A 306 20.95 10.26 -9.60
CA VAL A 306 19.59 10.59 -10.08
C VAL A 306 18.57 10.51 -8.94
N VAL A 307 17.57 11.39 -8.97
CA VAL A 307 16.42 11.32 -8.05
C VAL A 307 15.58 10.09 -8.42
N ARG A 308 15.12 9.33 -7.43
CA ARG A 308 14.30 8.12 -7.66
C ARG A 308 12.96 8.26 -6.98
N LEU A 309 11.93 7.67 -7.58
CA LEU A 309 10.67 7.43 -6.90
C LEU A 309 10.93 6.62 -5.63
N ASN A 310 10.12 6.85 -4.60
CA ASN A 310 10.08 6.00 -3.42
C ASN A 310 9.54 4.61 -3.80
N ASP A 311 10.44 3.69 -4.15
CA ASP A 311 10.07 2.36 -4.64
C ASP A 311 10.14 1.29 -3.55
N SER A 312 10.11 1.68 -2.27
CA SER A 312 10.24 0.76 -1.14
C SER A 312 9.22 -0.38 -1.19
N SER A 313 7.94 -0.08 -1.46
CA SER A 313 6.89 -1.10 -1.64
C SER A 313 6.98 -1.83 -2.98
N MET A 314 7.48 -1.17 -4.03
CA MET A 314 7.66 -1.82 -5.33
C MET A 314 8.74 -2.92 -5.26
N LEU A 315 9.79 -2.70 -4.47
CA LEU A 315 10.81 -3.71 -4.23
C LEU A 315 10.24 -4.94 -3.51
N MET A 316 9.31 -4.75 -2.56
CA MET A 316 8.60 -5.86 -1.90
C MET A 316 7.72 -6.62 -2.91
N VAL A 317 6.94 -5.89 -3.71
CA VAL A 317 6.09 -6.45 -4.77
C VAL A 317 6.92 -7.25 -5.78
N ARG A 318 8.10 -6.74 -6.16
CA ARG A 318 9.05 -7.45 -7.05
C ARG A 318 9.50 -8.78 -6.45
N ALA A 319 9.85 -8.81 -5.17
CA ALA A 319 10.25 -10.05 -4.48
C ALA A 319 9.11 -11.07 -4.43
N ILE A 320 7.88 -10.61 -4.16
CA ILE A 320 6.68 -11.45 -4.16
C ILE A 320 6.40 -12.02 -5.55
N ALA A 321 6.32 -11.14 -6.55
CA ALA A 321 5.91 -11.50 -7.90
C ALA A 321 6.87 -12.51 -8.55
N ARG A 322 8.18 -12.38 -8.30
CA ARG A 322 9.19 -13.33 -8.80
C ARG A 322 8.93 -14.79 -8.37
N VAL A 323 8.29 -14.99 -7.23
CA VAL A 323 8.00 -16.33 -6.69
C VAL A 323 6.61 -16.80 -7.12
N VAL A 324 5.62 -15.90 -7.04
CA VAL A 324 4.21 -16.22 -7.29
C VAL A 324 3.94 -16.47 -8.78
N ASP A 325 4.34 -15.52 -9.63
CA ASP A 325 4.27 -15.60 -11.10
C ASP A 325 5.54 -14.97 -11.69
N PRO A 326 6.57 -15.79 -11.99
CA PRO A 326 7.84 -15.27 -12.52
C PRO A 326 7.70 -14.46 -13.80
N ALA A 327 6.72 -14.76 -14.66
CA ALA A 327 6.49 -14.02 -15.90
C ALA A 327 5.93 -12.63 -15.61
N LEU A 328 4.93 -12.52 -14.73
CA LEU A 328 4.42 -11.24 -14.24
C LEU A 328 5.49 -10.48 -13.44
N GLY A 329 6.27 -11.17 -12.59
CA GLY A 329 7.37 -10.58 -11.84
C GLY A 329 8.43 -9.94 -12.73
N ASN A 330 8.77 -10.57 -13.86
CA ASN A 330 9.67 -9.98 -14.85
C ASN A 330 9.06 -8.74 -15.53
N ARG A 331 7.76 -8.76 -15.85
CA ARG A 331 7.05 -7.58 -16.39
C ARG A 331 7.03 -6.43 -15.39
N ILE A 332 6.66 -6.70 -14.14
CA ILE A 332 6.66 -5.71 -13.04
C ILE A 332 8.06 -5.12 -12.87
N ALA A 333 9.09 -5.94 -12.75
CA ALA A 333 10.47 -5.47 -12.60
C ALA A 333 10.92 -4.59 -13.78
N SER A 334 10.58 -4.97 -15.01
CA SER A 334 10.85 -4.18 -16.21
C SER A 334 10.12 -2.84 -16.18
N ARG A 335 8.82 -2.82 -15.87
CA ARG A 335 8.02 -1.59 -15.76
C ARG A 335 8.47 -0.68 -14.63
N MET A 336 8.90 -1.22 -13.49
CA MET A 336 9.50 -0.45 -12.40
C MET A 336 10.77 0.27 -12.86
N ASN A 337 11.68 -0.43 -13.54
CA ASN A 337 12.92 0.16 -14.04
C ASN A 337 12.61 1.23 -15.11
N GLN A 338 11.69 0.94 -16.03
CA GLN A 338 11.23 1.89 -17.04
C GLN A 338 10.57 3.12 -16.39
N LEU A 339 9.79 2.94 -15.32
CA LEU A 339 9.16 4.06 -14.61
C LEU A 339 10.22 4.98 -13.99
N GLN A 340 11.20 4.41 -13.29
CA GLN A 340 12.32 5.19 -12.73
C GLN A 340 13.08 5.96 -13.83
N GLN A 341 13.31 5.33 -14.99
CA GLN A 341 13.94 5.99 -16.14
C GLN A 341 13.08 7.15 -16.68
N THR A 342 11.80 6.89 -16.93
CA THR A 342 10.91 7.88 -17.54
C THR A 342 10.62 9.07 -16.63
N VAL A 343 10.60 8.87 -15.31
CA VAL A 343 10.45 9.95 -14.32
C VAL A 343 11.71 10.83 -14.23
N THR A 344 12.90 10.26 -14.47
CA THR A 344 14.16 11.03 -14.45
C THR A 344 14.49 11.69 -15.80
N GLY A 345 13.82 11.28 -16.88
CA GLY A 345 13.82 11.98 -18.16
C GLY A 345 13.50 11.06 -19.35
N GLY A 346 12.70 11.59 -20.29
CA GLY A 346 12.33 10.91 -21.54
C GLY A 346 11.17 9.92 -21.41
N GLY A 347 10.45 9.67 -22.52
CA GLY A 347 9.34 8.71 -22.57
C GLY A 347 8.05 9.15 -21.85
N ASP A 348 7.15 8.18 -21.61
CA ASP A 348 5.82 8.41 -21.00
C ASP A 348 5.77 7.81 -19.58
N ALA A 349 6.11 8.63 -18.59
CA ALA A 349 6.07 8.22 -17.18
C ALA A 349 4.64 7.88 -16.72
N PHE A 350 3.63 8.64 -17.16
CA PHE A 350 2.25 8.40 -16.74
C PHE A 350 1.66 7.13 -17.36
N GLY A 351 1.94 6.87 -18.64
CA GLY A 351 1.58 5.59 -19.27
C GLY A 351 2.27 4.41 -18.60
N THR A 352 3.57 4.54 -18.29
CA THR A 352 4.31 3.49 -17.58
C THR A 352 3.76 3.24 -16.17
N ALA A 353 3.38 4.31 -15.44
CA ALA A 353 2.76 4.20 -14.12
C ALA A 353 1.39 3.48 -14.18
N ARG A 354 0.54 3.81 -15.15
CA ARG A 354 -0.76 3.11 -15.35
C ARG A 354 -0.56 1.63 -15.68
N LEU A 355 0.44 1.33 -16.50
CA LEU A 355 0.80 -0.06 -16.82
C LEU A 355 1.33 -0.80 -15.58
N LEU A 356 2.21 -0.19 -14.78
CA LEU A 356 2.69 -0.80 -13.55
C LEU A 356 1.52 -1.07 -12.58
N LYS A 357 0.61 -0.10 -12.41
CA LYS A 357 -0.61 -0.28 -11.61
C LYS A 357 -1.43 -1.49 -12.09
N ALA A 358 -1.64 -1.64 -13.40
CA ALA A 358 -2.39 -2.76 -13.95
C ALA A 358 -1.75 -4.13 -13.67
N ASP A 359 -0.41 -4.23 -13.78
CA ASP A 359 0.32 -5.47 -13.46
C ASP A 359 0.23 -5.80 -11.96
N VAL A 360 0.31 -4.79 -11.10
CA VAL A 360 0.21 -4.98 -9.64
C VAL A 360 -1.22 -5.36 -9.23
N ALA A 361 -2.24 -4.81 -9.91
CA ALA A 361 -3.63 -5.25 -9.73
C ALA A 361 -3.84 -6.70 -10.15
N GLN A 362 -3.21 -7.13 -11.26
CA GLN A 362 -3.21 -8.54 -11.68
C GLN A 362 -2.57 -9.43 -10.61
N LEU A 363 -1.41 -9.04 -10.05
CA LEU A 363 -0.76 -9.78 -8.97
C LEU A 363 -1.66 -9.88 -7.73
N THR A 364 -2.33 -8.79 -7.37
CA THR A 364 -3.24 -8.75 -6.21
C THR A 364 -4.38 -9.76 -6.38
N ALA A 365 -5.02 -9.78 -7.56
CA ALA A 365 -6.09 -10.74 -7.86
C ALA A 365 -5.61 -12.20 -7.80
N GLU A 366 -4.38 -12.48 -8.24
CA GLU A 366 -3.78 -13.83 -8.09
C GLU A 366 -3.55 -14.20 -6.62
N LEU A 367 -2.97 -13.28 -5.84
CA LEU A 367 -2.70 -13.47 -4.40
C LEU A 367 -3.97 -13.75 -3.59
N GLU A 368 -5.08 -13.07 -3.90
CA GLU A 368 -6.36 -13.28 -3.22
C GLU A 368 -6.87 -14.72 -3.37
N GLN A 369 -6.68 -15.30 -4.55
CA GLN A 369 -7.16 -16.65 -4.91
C GLN A 369 -6.17 -17.76 -4.54
N ARG A 370 -4.87 -17.47 -4.54
CA ARG A 370 -3.81 -18.47 -4.34
C ARG A 370 -3.55 -18.79 -2.87
N THR A 371 -3.31 -20.05 -2.53
CA THR A 371 -2.72 -20.42 -1.23
C THR A 371 -1.19 -20.40 -1.35
N LEU A 372 -0.51 -19.66 -0.46
CA LEU A 372 0.96 -19.60 -0.46
C LEU A 372 1.53 -20.82 0.28
N THR A 373 2.34 -21.62 -0.41
CA THR A 373 2.95 -22.82 0.13
C THR A 373 4.18 -22.50 0.99
N PRO A 374 4.66 -23.44 1.82
CA PRO A 374 5.94 -23.27 2.52
C PRO A 374 7.13 -23.04 1.60
N ALA A 375 7.08 -23.52 0.34
CA ALA A 375 8.10 -23.26 -0.65
C ALA A 375 8.03 -21.81 -1.16
N ASP A 376 6.81 -21.30 -1.43
CA ASP A 376 6.61 -19.90 -1.82
C ASP A 376 7.13 -18.96 -0.72
N MET A 377 6.81 -19.22 0.55
CA MET A 377 7.26 -18.38 1.66
C MET A 377 8.79 -18.36 1.82
N ARG A 378 9.46 -19.52 1.69
CA ARG A 378 10.93 -19.57 1.68
C ARG A 378 11.51 -18.82 0.49
N GLY A 379 10.92 -18.99 -0.69
CA GLY A 379 11.33 -18.28 -1.91
C GLY A 379 11.22 -16.77 -1.76
N VAL A 380 10.12 -16.27 -1.16
CA VAL A 380 9.92 -14.84 -0.93
C VAL A 380 10.93 -14.31 0.09
N LEU A 381 11.15 -15.03 1.20
CA LEU A 381 12.16 -14.64 2.20
C LEU A 381 13.56 -14.59 1.58
N ALA A 382 13.93 -15.60 0.81
CA ALA A 382 15.20 -15.63 0.09
C ALA A 382 15.31 -14.47 -0.90
N ALA A 383 14.25 -14.20 -1.67
CA ALA A 383 14.21 -13.07 -2.60
C ALA A 383 14.41 -11.73 -1.88
N LEU A 384 13.73 -11.48 -0.75
CA LEU A 384 13.93 -10.26 0.04
C LEU A 384 15.40 -10.12 0.49
N VAL A 385 15.98 -11.18 1.05
CA VAL A 385 17.38 -11.15 1.50
C VAL A 385 18.34 -10.91 0.34
N ASP A 386 18.18 -11.64 -0.77
CA ASP A 386 19.07 -11.55 -1.92
C ASP A 386 18.98 -10.19 -2.61
N GLU A 387 17.80 -9.57 -2.69
CA GLU A 387 17.64 -8.20 -3.19
C GLU A 387 18.45 -7.21 -2.35
N GLY A 388 18.37 -7.33 -1.02
CA GLY A 388 19.16 -6.51 -0.10
C GLY A 388 20.66 -6.69 -0.27
N LEU A 389 21.13 -7.94 -0.37
CA LEU A 389 22.54 -8.27 -0.59
C LEU A 389 23.06 -7.85 -1.97
N ASN A 390 22.17 -7.70 -2.95
CA ASN A 390 22.46 -7.13 -4.28
C ASN A 390 22.33 -5.60 -4.32
N GLY A 391 22.24 -4.94 -3.15
CA GLY A 391 22.28 -3.49 -3.02
C GLY A 391 20.96 -2.78 -3.35
N GLN A 392 19.84 -3.51 -3.43
CA GLN A 392 18.54 -2.90 -3.76
C GLN A 392 17.92 -2.16 -2.58
N PHE A 393 18.33 -2.47 -1.34
CA PHE A 393 17.91 -1.77 -0.12
C PHE A 393 18.97 -0.79 0.38
N ARG A 394 19.66 -0.11 -0.54
CA ARG A 394 20.71 0.86 -0.21
C ARG A 394 20.15 2.15 0.39
N ASP A 395 18.90 2.46 0.14
CA ASP A 395 18.23 3.64 0.69
C ASP A 395 17.44 3.26 1.94
N TYR A 396 17.36 4.18 2.92
CA TYR A 396 16.75 3.89 4.21
C TYR A 396 15.31 3.38 4.08
N ALA A 397 14.48 4.01 3.23
CA ALA A 397 13.08 3.62 3.07
C ALA A 397 12.93 2.17 2.57
N GLY A 398 13.80 1.74 1.64
CA GLY A 398 13.85 0.36 1.17
C GLY A 398 14.30 -0.62 2.24
N ALA A 399 15.31 -0.26 3.03
CA ALA A 399 15.82 -1.10 4.13
C ALA A 399 14.81 -1.24 5.29
N GLU A 400 14.11 -0.16 5.63
CA GLU A 400 13.07 -0.16 6.66
C GLU A 400 11.90 -1.05 6.24
N GLN A 401 11.40 -0.90 5.00
CA GLN A 401 10.35 -1.76 4.46
C GLN A 401 10.79 -3.22 4.37
N ALA A 402 12.02 -3.48 3.94
CA ALA A 402 12.57 -4.84 3.94
C ALA A 402 12.64 -5.45 5.34
N THR A 403 12.98 -4.65 6.36
CA THR A 403 13.06 -5.11 7.76
C THR A 403 11.67 -5.52 8.27
N MET A 404 10.65 -4.71 8.02
CA MET A 404 9.26 -5.04 8.36
C MET A 404 8.78 -6.28 7.61
N ALA A 405 9.00 -6.33 6.30
CA ALA A 405 8.66 -7.46 5.45
C ALA A 405 9.27 -8.78 5.91
N ILE A 406 10.59 -8.80 6.16
CA ILE A 406 11.30 -9.99 6.67
C ILE A 406 10.70 -10.40 8.03
N GLY A 407 10.40 -9.43 8.90
CA GLY A 407 9.70 -9.67 10.16
C GLY A 407 8.34 -10.34 9.98
N SER A 408 7.45 -9.78 9.15
CA SER A 408 6.12 -10.33 8.89
C SER A 408 6.18 -11.74 8.28
N VAL A 409 7.03 -11.94 7.26
CA VAL A 409 7.17 -13.24 6.59
C VAL A 409 7.69 -14.30 7.58
N THR A 410 8.74 -13.99 8.34
CA THR A 410 9.36 -14.96 9.26
C THR A 410 8.50 -15.26 10.48
N ASN A 411 7.80 -14.27 11.03
CA ASN A 411 6.83 -14.47 12.11
C ASN A 411 5.73 -15.42 11.66
N PHE A 412 5.16 -15.22 10.47
CA PHE A 412 4.14 -16.10 9.94
C PHE A 412 4.68 -17.52 9.66
N MET A 413 5.87 -17.63 9.08
CA MET A 413 6.52 -18.93 8.87
C MET A 413 6.78 -19.67 10.19
N TYR A 414 7.15 -18.96 11.26
CA TYR A 414 7.31 -19.54 12.59
C TYR A 414 5.96 -20.02 13.17
N GLN A 415 4.91 -19.21 13.07
CA GLN A 415 3.55 -19.60 13.52
C GLN A 415 3.02 -20.85 12.80
N LYS A 416 3.40 -21.05 11.53
CA LYS A 416 3.07 -22.26 10.74
C LYS A 416 4.05 -23.44 10.97
N GLY A 417 5.05 -23.30 11.84
CA GLY A 417 6.05 -24.33 12.11
C GLY A 417 7.05 -24.58 10.96
N ILE A 418 7.11 -23.68 9.97
CA ILE A 418 8.03 -23.75 8.82
C ILE A 418 9.45 -23.43 9.28
N LEU A 419 9.60 -22.39 10.10
CA LEU A 419 10.85 -22.08 10.79
C LEU A 419 10.76 -22.61 12.24
N LYS A 420 11.85 -23.20 12.72
CA LYS A 420 11.85 -23.92 14.01
C LYS A 420 12.39 -23.11 15.18
N SER A 421 13.24 -22.10 14.93
CA SER A 421 13.95 -21.35 15.98
C SER A 421 13.46 -19.91 16.07
N ALA A 422 12.54 -19.63 17.00
CA ALA A 422 12.16 -18.25 17.32
C ALA A 422 13.36 -17.43 17.80
N ARG A 423 14.27 -18.05 18.56
CA ARG A 423 15.44 -17.36 19.11
C ARG A 423 16.34 -16.80 18.01
N ASP A 424 16.67 -17.61 17.00
CA ASP A 424 17.58 -17.20 15.94
C ASP A 424 16.93 -16.18 15.00
N ILE A 425 15.63 -16.35 14.71
CA ILE A 425 14.84 -15.37 13.96
C ILE A 425 14.83 -14.03 14.71
N ASN A 426 14.48 -14.02 16.00
CA ASN A 426 14.40 -12.81 16.80
C ASN A 426 15.75 -12.11 16.94
N GLY A 427 16.84 -12.87 17.11
CA GLY A 427 18.18 -12.31 17.16
C GLY A 427 18.59 -11.65 15.84
N GLY A 428 18.31 -12.31 14.70
CA GLY A 428 18.56 -11.76 13.37
C GLY A 428 17.71 -10.52 13.08
N LEU A 429 16.41 -10.56 13.40
CA LEU A 429 15.49 -9.44 13.25
C LEU A 429 15.89 -8.24 14.12
N ALA A 430 16.34 -8.47 15.36
CA ALA A 430 16.81 -7.40 16.23
C ALA A 430 18.00 -6.63 15.63
N ASN A 431 18.93 -7.34 14.95
CA ASN A 431 20.04 -6.70 14.25
C ASN A 431 19.58 -5.87 13.05
N LEU A 432 18.59 -6.35 12.29
CA LEU A 432 17.99 -5.59 11.18
C LEU A 432 17.29 -4.34 11.70
N GLN A 433 16.46 -4.49 12.75
CA GLN A 433 15.77 -3.38 13.42
C GLN A 433 16.76 -2.33 13.96
N ALA A 434 17.86 -2.76 14.59
CA ALA A 434 18.88 -1.85 15.07
C ALA A 434 19.56 -1.07 13.93
N ALA A 435 19.77 -1.70 12.77
CA ALA A 435 20.36 -1.06 11.60
C ALA A 435 19.46 0.00 10.95
N VAL A 436 18.13 -0.07 11.17
CA VAL A 436 17.15 0.90 10.66
C VAL A 436 16.48 1.72 11.77
N ALA A 437 16.99 1.68 13.00
CA ALA A 437 16.36 2.37 14.14
C ALA A 437 16.46 3.91 14.07
N ASN A 438 17.36 4.43 13.24
CA ASN A 438 17.61 5.87 13.08
C ASN A 438 17.98 6.16 11.62
N ASP A 439 17.09 6.87 10.93
CA ASP A 439 17.23 7.29 9.54
C ASP A 439 18.43 8.22 9.31
N GLU A 440 18.63 9.19 10.20
CA GLU A 440 19.73 10.17 10.14
C GLU A 440 21.13 9.52 10.28
N ARG A 441 21.21 8.34 10.89
CA ARG A 441 22.47 7.57 11.07
C ARG A 441 22.53 6.31 10.21
N TYR A 442 21.57 6.13 9.31
CA TYR A 442 21.48 4.92 8.51
C TYR A 442 22.72 4.70 7.65
N SER A 443 23.23 3.46 7.67
CA SER A 443 24.37 3.03 6.86
C SER A 443 24.01 1.79 6.04
N PRO A 444 24.08 1.86 4.70
CA PRO A 444 23.78 0.72 3.84
C PRO A 444 24.66 -0.51 4.13
N GLY A 445 25.94 -0.29 4.44
CA GLY A 445 26.88 -1.38 4.74
C GLY A 445 26.59 -2.09 6.06
N GLN A 446 26.12 -1.34 7.08
CA GLN A 446 25.67 -1.95 8.35
C GLN A 446 24.42 -2.79 8.14
N PHE A 447 23.47 -2.28 7.35
CA PHE A 447 22.26 -3.02 7.01
C PHE A 447 22.57 -4.29 6.20
N GLU A 448 23.45 -4.22 5.20
CA GLU A 448 23.89 -5.39 4.45
C GLU A 448 24.57 -6.43 5.34
N THR A 449 25.39 -5.99 6.31
CA THR A 449 26.01 -6.87 7.31
C THR A 449 24.94 -7.56 8.17
N ALA A 450 23.94 -6.81 8.63
CA ALA A 450 22.81 -7.37 9.38
C ALA A 450 22.02 -8.39 8.55
N LEU A 451 21.80 -8.14 7.25
CA LEU A 451 21.16 -9.09 6.33
C LEU A 451 21.99 -10.37 6.13
N ARG A 452 23.32 -10.27 5.98
CA ARG A 452 24.20 -11.44 5.87
C ARG A 452 24.12 -12.31 7.12
N ASN A 453 24.10 -11.67 8.30
CA ASN A 453 23.96 -12.36 9.58
C ASN A 453 22.57 -13.03 9.68
N PHE A 454 21.50 -12.31 9.34
CA PHE A 454 20.15 -12.83 9.33
C PHE A 454 20.00 -14.06 8.41
N ARG A 455 20.58 -14.02 7.20
CA ARG A 455 20.57 -15.17 6.27
C ARG A 455 21.19 -16.42 6.89
N GLY A 456 22.25 -16.26 7.69
CA GLY A 456 22.87 -17.37 8.42
C GLY A 456 21.98 -17.97 9.51
N SER A 457 21.07 -17.17 10.08
CA SER A 457 20.18 -17.56 11.19
C SER A 457 18.94 -18.35 10.75
N VAL A 458 18.44 -18.15 9.53
CA VAL A 458 17.19 -18.79 9.06
C VAL A 458 17.39 -20.10 8.30
N GLY A 459 18.64 -20.48 7.99
CA GLY A 459 18.95 -21.64 7.14
C GLY A 459 18.49 -21.42 5.69
N GLN A 460 19.01 -22.23 4.74
CA GLN A 460 18.52 -22.19 3.35
C GLN A 460 17.15 -22.86 3.22
#